data_AF-A0A847BVV0-F1
#
_entry.id   AF-A0A847BVV0-F1
#
_cell.length_a   1.000
_cell.length_b   1.000
_cell.length_c   1.000
_cell.angle_alpha   90.00
_cell.angle_beta   90.00
_cell.angle_gamma   90.00
#
_symmetry.space_group_name_H-M   'P 1'
#
loop_
_entity.id
_entity.type
_entity.pdbx_description
1 polymer ?
#
loop_
_entity_poly.entity_id
_entity_poly.type
_entity_poly.pdbx_seq_one_letter_code
_entity_poly.pdbx_strand_id
1 'polypeptide(L)'
;MIIIPARLGSTRFEKKVLASIHGIPMVIATAKRVQGVDDVVIATDALEVLEVAKKYNIKAVLTNSSHQSGTDRIYEAANILGLNDDEVILNVQADEPFIEPKIIQSLHDFIYKNRYKEWVMASCCKNIDIED
;
A
#
# COMPACT_ATOMS: atom_id res chain seq x y z
N MET A 1 6.87 4.91 -6.75
CA MET A 1 6.74 3.65 -5.99
C MET A 1 5.38 3.52 -5.27
N ILE A 2 5.03 2.32 -4.80
CA ILE A 2 3.83 2.02 -3.99
C ILE A 2 4.21 1.77 -2.53
N ILE A 3 3.54 2.44 -1.60
CA ILE A 3 3.68 2.20 -0.15
C ILE A 3 2.32 1.75 0.42
N ILE A 4 2.34 0.61 1.12
CA ILE A 4 1.17 -0.01 1.73
C ILE A 4 1.22 0.20 3.25
N PRO A 5 0.43 1.13 3.84
CA PRO A 5 0.36 1.29 5.28
C PRO A 5 -0.43 0.14 5.91
N ALA A 6 0.20 -0.59 6.83
CA ALA A 6 -0.36 -1.77 7.48
C ALA A 6 -0.19 -1.70 9.00
N ARG A 7 -1.22 -1.20 9.70
CA ARG A 7 -1.27 -1.24 11.17
C ARG A 7 -1.81 -2.57 11.66
N LEU A 8 -1.21 -3.13 12.70
CA LEU A 8 -1.76 -4.34 13.34
C LEU A 8 -2.95 -4.01 14.25
N GLY A 9 -2.88 -2.88 14.95
CA GLY A 9 -3.91 -2.38 15.86
C GLY A 9 -5.15 -1.88 15.12
N SER A 10 -6.16 -2.73 14.99
CA SER A 10 -7.49 -2.38 14.47
C SER A 10 -8.55 -2.76 15.49
N THR A 11 -9.35 -1.78 15.92
CA THR A 11 -10.38 -1.96 16.96
C THR A 11 -11.62 -2.70 16.47
N ARG A 12 -11.93 -2.61 15.16
CA ARG A 12 -13.12 -3.23 14.54
C ARG A 12 -12.88 -4.65 14.07
N PHE A 13 -11.64 -4.96 13.69
CA PHE A 13 -11.21 -6.28 13.27
C PHE A 13 -9.75 -6.47 13.69
N GLU A 14 -9.56 -7.21 14.78
CA GLU A 14 -8.25 -7.45 15.35
C GLU A 14 -7.32 -8.14 14.34
N LYS A 15 -6.08 -7.67 14.23
CA LYS A 15 -5.07 -8.17 13.29
C LYS A 15 -5.56 -8.28 11.84
N LYS A 16 -6.50 -7.40 11.41
CA LYS A 16 -7.11 -7.39 10.06
C LYS A 16 -6.10 -7.61 8.93
N VAL A 17 -4.96 -6.89 8.96
CA VAL A 17 -3.93 -6.95 7.91
C VAL A 17 -3.26 -8.33 7.77
N LEU A 18 -3.34 -9.18 8.79
CA LEU A 18 -2.84 -10.56 8.79
C LEU A 18 -3.95 -11.60 8.57
N ALA A 19 -5.21 -11.18 8.46
CA ALA A 19 -6.32 -12.09 8.20
C ALA A 19 -6.09 -12.87 6.90
N SER A 20 -6.45 -14.15 6.90
CA SER A 20 -6.20 -15.04 5.76
C SER A 20 -7.19 -14.75 4.62
N ILE A 21 -6.65 -14.47 3.43
CA ILE A 21 -7.36 -14.38 2.15
C ILE A 21 -6.85 -15.54 1.29
N HIS A 22 -7.65 -16.60 1.18
CA HIS A 22 -7.29 -17.84 0.46
C HIS A 22 -5.93 -18.43 0.87
N GLY A 23 -5.60 -18.40 2.17
CA GLY A 23 -4.34 -18.93 2.70
C GLY A 23 -3.15 -17.96 2.65
N ILE A 24 -3.37 -16.71 2.21
CA ILE A 24 -2.36 -15.66 2.17
C ILE A 24 -2.80 -14.51 3.09
N PRO A 25 -1.92 -13.96 3.96
CA PRO A 25 -2.28 -12.80 4.77
C PRO A 25 -2.73 -11.61 3.92
N MET A 26 -3.77 -10.89 4.35
CA MET A 26 -4.43 -9.82 3.59
C MET A 26 -3.45 -8.80 3.02
N VAL A 27 -2.52 -8.28 3.83
CA VAL A 27 -1.51 -7.31 3.38
C VAL A 27 -0.60 -7.86 2.29
N ILE A 28 -0.29 -9.17 2.34
CA ILE A 28 0.53 -9.86 1.34
C ILE A 28 -0.27 -10.06 0.06
N ALA A 29 -1.55 -10.43 0.17
CA ALA A 29 -2.43 -10.53 -0.98
C ALA A 29 -2.53 -9.18 -1.73
N THR A 30 -2.74 -8.09 -0.99
CA THR A 30 -2.73 -6.72 -1.54
C THR A 30 -1.40 -6.37 -2.20
N ALA A 31 -0.27 -6.59 -1.51
CA ALA A 31 1.05 -6.31 -2.06
C ALA A 31 1.30 -7.06 -3.38
N LYS A 32 1.00 -8.36 -3.42
CA LYS A 32 1.17 -9.18 -4.64
C LYS A 32 0.32 -8.69 -5.81
N ARG A 33 -0.86 -8.12 -5.57
CA ARG A 33 -1.71 -7.56 -6.64
C ARG A 33 -1.04 -6.38 -7.33
N VAL A 34 -0.32 -5.55 -6.59
CA VAL A 34 0.20 -4.27 -7.10
C VAL A 34 1.70 -4.29 -7.42
N GLN A 35 2.41 -5.37 -7.07
CA GLN A 35 3.83 -5.58 -7.41
C GLN A 35 4.16 -5.56 -8.91
N GLY A 36 3.16 -5.75 -9.78
CA GLY A 36 3.35 -5.65 -11.23
C GLY A 36 3.30 -4.22 -11.78
N VAL A 37 2.92 -3.22 -10.97
CA VAL A 37 2.76 -1.83 -11.40
C VAL A 37 4.00 -0.98 -11.10
N ASP A 38 4.54 -1.11 -9.89
CA ASP A 38 5.71 -0.36 -9.41
C ASP A 38 6.34 -1.10 -8.21
N ASP A 39 7.48 -0.64 -7.71
CA ASP A 39 8.09 -1.17 -6.49
C ASP A 39 7.15 -1.03 -5.29
N VAL A 40 7.03 -2.10 -4.50
CA VAL A 40 6.10 -2.17 -3.36
C VAL A 40 6.85 -2.29 -2.04
N VAL A 41 6.49 -1.43 -1.09
CA VAL A 41 6.94 -1.52 0.30
C VAL A 41 5.76 -1.51 1.27
N ILE A 42 5.74 -2.44 2.22
CA ILE A 42 4.81 -2.41 3.35
C ILE A 42 5.39 -1.55 4.46
N ALA A 43 4.67 -0.53 4.91
CA ALA A 43 5.00 0.27 6.08
C ALA A 43 4.15 -0.18 7.27
N THR A 44 4.76 -0.71 8.32
CA THR A 44 4.03 -1.33 9.45
C THR A 44 4.59 -0.93 10.80
N ASP A 45 3.77 -0.98 11.85
CA ASP A 45 4.17 -0.82 13.25
C ASP A 45 4.46 -2.15 13.96
N ALA A 46 4.30 -3.28 13.28
CA ALA A 46 4.37 -4.59 13.91
C ALA A 46 5.49 -5.46 13.33
N LEU A 47 6.34 -5.97 14.22
CA LEU A 47 7.35 -6.97 13.87
C LEU A 47 6.73 -8.24 13.24
N GLU A 48 5.52 -8.62 13.68
CA GLU A 48 4.78 -9.76 13.11
C GLU A 48 4.53 -9.58 11.60
N VAL A 49 4.17 -8.37 11.17
CA VAL A 49 3.94 -8.05 9.76
C VAL A 49 5.25 -8.03 8.96
N LEU A 50 6.35 -7.54 9.54
CA LEU A 50 7.68 -7.61 8.91
C LEU A 50 8.13 -9.05 8.65
N GLU A 51 7.99 -9.93 9.64
CA GLU A 51 8.38 -11.34 9.50
C GLU A 51 7.53 -12.05 8.45
N VAL A 52 6.22 -11.74 8.38
CA VAL A 52 5.35 -12.24 7.32
C VAL A 52 5.79 -11.72 5.96
N ALA A 53 6.03 -10.41 5.80
CA ALA A 53 6.48 -9.83 4.54
C ALA A 53 7.80 -10.47 4.05
N LYS A 54 8.75 -10.68 4.96
CA LYS A 54 10.02 -11.37 4.68
C LYS A 54 9.81 -12.79 4.16
N LYS A 55 8.90 -13.57 4.74
CA LYS A 55 8.57 -14.94 4.27
C LYS A 55 8.04 -14.97 2.84
N TYR A 56 7.40 -13.89 2.39
CA TYR A 56 6.87 -13.76 1.03
C TYR A 56 7.78 -12.95 0.09
N ASN A 57 8.99 -12.61 0.52
CA ASN A 57 9.94 -11.77 -0.24
C ASN A 57 9.34 -10.41 -0.64
N ILE A 58 8.54 -9.80 0.24
CA ILE A 58 8.02 -8.44 0.07
C ILE A 58 8.82 -7.50 0.98
N LYS A 59 9.29 -6.39 0.42
CA LYS A 59 10.01 -5.36 1.17
C LYS A 59 9.06 -4.72 2.18
N ALA A 60 9.53 -4.55 3.41
CA ALA A 60 8.76 -3.92 4.46
C ALA A 60 9.67 -3.12 5.40
N VAL A 61 9.14 -2.06 5.98
CA VAL A 61 9.84 -1.18 6.93
C VAL A 61 9.02 -1.00 8.20
N LEU A 62 9.72 -0.97 9.35
CA LEU A 62 9.10 -0.66 10.62
C LEU A 62 8.90 0.87 10.72
N THR A 63 7.74 1.27 11.19
CA THR A 63 7.33 2.67 11.39
C THR A 63 6.76 2.81 12.80
N ASN A 64 6.70 4.04 13.30
CA ASN A 64 6.20 4.33 14.63
C ASN A 64 4.74 3.88 14.81
N SER A 65 4.44 3.29 15.97
CA SER A 65 3.08 2.88 16.36
C SER A 65 2.19 4.05 16.76
N SER A 66 2.74 5.24 17.01
CA SER A 66 1.97 6.42 17.43
C SER A 66 1.31 7.19 16.29
N HIS A 67 1.54 6.80 15.04
CA HIS A 67 0.94 7.46 13.87
C HIS A 67 -0.57 7.38 13.89
N GLN A 68 -1.23 8.52 13.66
CA GLN A 68 -2.69 8.63 13.70
C GLN A 68 -3.32 8.31 12.34
N SER A 69 -2.57 8.47 11.25
CA SER A 69 -3.05 8.22 9.90
C SER A 69 -2.12 7.30 9.09
N GLY A 70 -2.65 6.74 8.00
CA GLY A 70 -1.83 6.01 7.01
C GLY A 70 -0.83 6.92 6.31
N THR A 71 -1.16 8.20 6.12
CA THR A 71 -0.29 9.18 5.47
C THR A 71 0.95 9.49 6.30
N ASP A 72 0.82 9.68 7.61
CA ASP A 72 1.97 9.91 8.51
C ASP A 72 2.97 8.74 8.46
N ARG A 73 2.42 7.53 8.40
CA ARG A 73 3.20 6.29 8.28
C ARG A 73 3.95 6.20 6.96
N ILE A 74 3.29 6.59 5.86
CA ILE A 74 3.91 6.63 4.53
C ILE A 74 5.05 7.65 4.51
N TYR A 75 4.84 8.82 5.13
CA TYR A 75 5.88 9.85 5.24
C TYR A 75 7.11 9.35 6.00
N GLU A 76 6.94 8.69 7.15
CA GLU A 76 8.08 8.07 7.85
C GLU A 76 8.76 6.99 7.01
N ALA A 77 7.98 6.12 6.35
CA ALA A 77 8.52 5.08 5.49
C ALA A 77 9.35 5.67 4.34
N ALA A 78 8.91 6.75 3.71
CA ALA A 78 9.65 7.46 2.67
C ALA A 78 11.01 7.97 3.18
N ASN A 79 11.04 8.54 4.39
CA ASN A 79 12.28 8.97 5.04
C ASN A 79 13.23 7.80 5.34
N ILE A 80 12.72 6.70 5.87
CA ILE A 80 13.51 5.48 6.16
C ILE A 80 14.12 4.89 4.88
N LEU A 81 13.37 4.95 3.78
CA LEU A 81 13.79 4.46 2.48
C LEU A 81 14.78 5.40 1.76
N GLY A 82 14.95 6.64 2.26
CA GLY A 82 15.81 7.64 1.64
C GLY A 82 15.31 8.07 0.26
N LEU A 83 13.99 8.19 0.09
CA LEU A 83 13.40 8.63 -1.18
C LEU A 83 13.66 10.12 -1.41
N ASN A 84 13.76 10.50 -2.68
CA ASN A 84 13.91 11.91 -3.06
C ASN A 84 12.58 12.67 -2.86
N ASP A 85 12.67 13.98 -2.69
CA ASP A 85 11.49 14.86 -2.53
C ASP A 85 10.55 14.86 -3.75
N ASP A 86 11.05 14.48 -4.93
CA ASP A 86 10.29 14.39 -6.18
C ASP A 86 9.74 12.98 -6.46
N GLU A 87 9.92 12.03 -5.54
CA GLU A 87 9.42 10.67 -5.69
C GLU A 87 7.88 10.64 -5.62
N VAL A 88 7.26 9.99 -6.61
CA VAL A 88 5.82 9.80 -6.64
C VAL A 88 5.45 8.58 -5.79
N ILE A 89 4.72 8.81 -4.70
CA ILE A 89 4.22 7.75 -3.83
C ILE A 89 2.74 7.47 -4.12
N LEU A 90 2.45 6.23 -4.49
CA LEU A 90 1.09 5.71 -4.56
C LEU A 90 0.74 5.01 -3.24
N ASN A 91 -0.25 5.56 -2.55
CA ASN A 91 -0.79 4.98 -1.32
C ASN A 91 -1.84 3.92 -1.66
N VAL A 92 -1.55 2.65 -1.37
CA VAL A 92 -2.49 1.53 -1.52
C VAL A 92 -2.80 0.95 -0.14
N GLN A 93 -4.06 0.95 0.27
CA GLN A 93 -4.44 0.45 1.61
C GLN A 93 -4.27 -1.06 1.72
N ALA A 94 -3.76 -1.55 2.86
CA ALA A 94 -3.46 -2.98 3.08
C ALA A 94 -4.68 -3.90 2.99
N ASP A 95 -5.87 -3.36 3.18
CA ASP A 95 -7.15 -4.08 3.20
C ASP A 95 -7.89 -4.12 1.85
N GLU A 96 -7.17 -3.90 0.76
CA GLU A 96 -7.66 -3.97 -0.62
C GLU A 96 -7.11 -5.20 -1.39
N PRO A 97 -7.28 -6.46 -0.89
CA PRO A 97 -6.65 -7.64 -1.49
C PRO A 97 -7.23 -8.03 -2.87
N PHE A 98 -8.33 -7.39 -3.26
CA PHE A 98 -9.03 -7.62 -4.53
C PHE A 98 -8.88 -6.46 -5.51
N ILE A 99 -8.03 -5.46 -5.19
CA ILE A 99 -7.81 -4.32 -6.07
C ILE A 99 -7.30 -4.79 -7.43
N GLU A 100 -7.89 -4.22 -8.48
CA GLU A 100 -7.51 -4.55 -9.84
C GLU A 100 -6.23 -3.81 -10.23
N PRO A 101 -5.18 -4.51 -10.69
CA PRO A 101 -3.91 -3.88 -11.04
C PRO A 101 -4.06 -2.80 -12.12
N LYS A 102 -5.03 -2.96 -13.04
CA LYS A 102 -5.35 -1.98 -14.09
C LYS A 102 -5.80 -0.62 -13.54
N ILE A 103 -6.50 -0.62 -12.40
CA ILE A 103 -6.94 0.63 -11.73
C ILE A 103 -5.71 1.36 -11.19
N ILE A 104 -4.82 0.64 -10.51
CA ILE A 104 -3.57 1.21 -9.98
C ILE A 104 -2.65 1.68 -11.10
N GLN A 105 -2.56 0.92 -12.21
CA GLN A 105 -1.80 1.33 -13.39
C GLN A 105 -2.34 2.63 -14.00
N SER A 106 -3.65 2.76 -14.12
CA SER A 106 -4.28 3.98 -14.66
C SER A 106 -4.01 5.20 -13.77
N LEU A 107 -4.08 5.02 -12.44
CA LEU A 107 -3.74 6.07 -11.48
C LEU A 107 -2.25 6.44 -11.58
N HIS A 108 -1.38 5.43 -11.59
CA HIS A 108 0.05 5.59 -11.75
C HIS A 108 0.38 6.44 -12.98
N ASP A 109 -0.10 6.03 -14.16
CA ASP A 109 0.20 6.70 -15.42
C ASP A 109 -0.32 8.14 -15.43
N PHE A 110 -1.51 8.37 -14.86
CA PHE A 110 -2.07 9.70 -14.71
C PHE A 110 -1.19 10.60 -13.84
N ILE A 111 -0.78 10.13 -12.64
CA ILE A 111 0.05 10.92 -11.74
C ILE A 111 1.41 11.21 -12.38
N TYR A 112 2.07 10.20 -12.94
CA TYR A 112 3.39 10.37 -13.58
C TYR A 112 3.33 11.35 -14.76
N LYS A 113 2.29 11.30 -15.60
CA LYS A 113 2.10 12.25 -16.69
C LYS A 113 1.91 13.69 -16.21
N ASN A 114 1.39 13.86 -15.00
CA ASN A 114 1.05 15.16 -14.43
C ASN A 114 2.01 15.62 -13.32
N ARG A 115 3.08 14.87 -13.01
CA ARG A 115 3.96 15.08 -11.84
C ARG A 115 4.67 16.45 -11.77
N TYR A 116 4.76 17.16 -12.88
CA TYR A 116 5.36 18.50 -12.95
C TYR A 116 4.36 19.64 -12.75
N LYS A 117 3.08 19.33 -12.50
CA LYS A 117 2.10 20.34 -12.09
C LYS A 117 2.31 20.68 -10.62
N GLU A 118 1.97 21.91 -10.25
CA GLU A 118 2.08 22.42 -8.88
C GLU A 118 1.36 21.53 -7.86
N TRP A 119 0.19 20.99 -8.22
CA TRP A 119 -0.53 20.00 -7.43
C TRP A 119 -1.33 19.07 -8.35
N VAL A 120 -1.44 17.80 -7.95
CA VAL A 120 -2.25 16.77 -8.63
C VAL A 120 -2.92 15.89 -7.60
N MET A 121 -4.25 15.75 -7.70
CA MET A 121 -5.03 14.78 -6.95
C MET A 121 -5.94 14.05 -7.93
N ALA A 122 -6.04 12.73 -7.80
CA ALA A 122 -6.87 11.91 -8.66
C ALA A 122 -7.51 10.77 -7.86
N SER A 123 -8.69 10.37 -8.30
CA SER A 123 -9.39 9.18 -7.82
C SER A 123 -9.77 8.34 -9.03
N CYS A 124 -9.69 7.02 -8.92
CA CYS A 124 -10.16 6.11 -9.96
C CYS A 124 -11.52 5.52 -9.56
N CYS A 125 -12.37 5.30 -10.55
CA CYS A 125 -13.59 4.52 -10.40
C CYS A 125 -13.57 3.36 -11.39
N LYS A 126 -14.20 2.26 -11.01
CA LYS A 126 -14.53 1.15 -11.90
C LYS A 126 -16.04 1.08 -12.01
N ASN A 127 -16.54 0.98 -13.23
CA ASN A 127 -17.93 0.58 -13.46
C ASN A 127 -18.05 -0.91 -13.16
N ILE A 128 -19.00 -1.24 -12.29
CA ILE A 128 -19.37 -2.61 -11.98
C ILE A 128 -20.63 -2.89 -12.79
N ASP A 129 -20.48 -3.62 -13.90
CA ASP A 129 -21.61 -4.17 -14.62
C ASP A 129 -22.08 -5.43 -13.88
N ILE A 130 -23.40 -5.66 -13.79
CA ILE A 130 -24.00 -6.71 -12.95
C ILE A 130 -23.68 -8.13 -13.48
N GLU A 131 -22.93 -8.25 -14.58
CA GLU A 131 -22.66 -9.51 -15.29
C GLU A 131 -21.26 -10.11 -15.05
N ASP A 132 -20.38 -9.46 -14.27
CA ASP A 132 -19.00 -9.94 -13.95
C ASP A 132 -18.88 -10.73 -12.63
#